data_AF-A0A2E1BZG8-F1
#
_entry.id   AF-A0A2E1BZG8-F1
#
_cell.length_a   1.000
_cell.length_b   1.000
_cell.length_c   1.000
_cell.angle_alpha   90.00
_cell.angle_beta   90.00
_cell.angle_gamma   90.00
#
_symmetry.space_group_name_H-M   'P 1'
#
loop_
_entity.id
_entity.type
_entity.pdbx_description
1 polymer ?
#
loop_
_entity_poly.entity_id
_entity_poly.type
_entity_poly.pdbx_seq_one_letter_code
_entity_poly.pdbx_strand_id
1 'polypeptide(L)' 'MYNRRVTYYDLSCYELYEPVCRCDGITYSNDCYALAAGISSWLEGESEN' A
#
# COMPACT_ATOMS: atom_id res chain seq x y z
N MET A 1 13.53 -14.19 14.52
CA MET A 1 12.66 -13.00 14.65
C MET A 1 12.94 -12.12 13.46
N TYR A 2 11.92 -11.88 12.64
CA TYR A 2 12.05 -11.54 11.23
C TYR A 2 12.85 -10.23 11.00
N ASN A 3 14.10 -10.39 10.60
CA ASN A 3 14.96 -9.33 10.08
C ASN A 3 14.39 -8.83 8.75
N ARG A 4 13.44 -7.89 8.79
CA ARG A 4 12.88 -7.29 7.57
C ARG A 4 13.80 -6.19 7.04
N ARG A 5 15.05 -6.55 6.72
CA ARG A 5 15.82 -5.80 5.70
C ARG A 5 15.25 -6.25 4.35
N VAL A 6 14.21 -5.56 3.87
CA VAL A 6 13.58 -5.89 2.58
C VAL A 6 14.51 -5.46 1.47
N THR A 7 15.40 -6.35 1.04
CA THR A 7 16.22 -6.17 -0.18
C THR A 7 15.65 -6.94 -1.38
N TYR A 8 14.38 -7.34 -1.34
CA TYR A 8 13.71 -8.04 -2.44
C TYR A 8 12.21 -7.71 -2.41
N TYR A 9 11.87 -6.52 -2.90
CA TYR A 9 10.51 -6.20 -3.29
C TYR A 9 10.37 -6.70 -4.72
N ASP A 10 9.87 -7.92 -4.87
CA ASP A 10 9.22 -8.28 -6.13
C ASP A 10 8.17 -7.19 -6.38
N LEU A 11 8.31 -6.43 -7.47
CA LEU A 11 7.37 -5.37 -7.88
C LEU A 11 5.98 -5.93 -8.22
N SER A 12 5.78 -7.23 -8.05
CA SER A 12 4.48 -7.91 -8.11
C SER A 12 3.71 -7.65 -6.82
N CYS A 13 2.70 -6.79 -6.91
CA CYS A 13 1.71 -6.67 -5.85
C CYS A 13 0.81 -7.90 -5.80
N TYR A 14 0.39 -8.24 -4.59
CA TYR A 14 -0.63 -9.25 -4.38
C TYR A 14 -1.99 -8.68 -4.79
N GLU A 15 -2.91 -9.53 -5.25
CA GLU A 15 -4.25 -9.14 -5.75
C GLU A 15 -5.32 -9.14 -4.65
N LEU A 16 -4.92 -9.14 -3.38
CA LEU A 16 -5.85 -9.00 -2.26
C LEU A 16 -6.34 -7.54 -2.20
N TYR A 17 -7.65 -7.39 -2.08
CA TYR A 17 -8.30 -6.09 -1.95
C TYR A 17 -8.35 -5.68 -0.47
N GLU A 18 -7.48 -4.74 -0.11
CA GLU A 18 -7.36 -4.14 1.23
C GLU A 18 -7.19 -2.63 1.04
N PRO A 19 -8.27 -1.89 0.77
CA PRO A 19 -8.17 -0.52 0.30
C PRO A 19 -7.45 0.36 1.32
N VAL A 20 -6.55 1.22 0.82
CA VAL A 20 -5.83 2.20 1.62
C VAL A 20 -5.99 3.59 1.04
N CYS A 21 -6.30 4.55 1.89
CA CYS A 21 -6.53 5.94 1.52
C CYS A 21 -5.29 6.77 1.83
N ARG A 22 -4.75 7.44 0.82
CA ARG A 22 -3.76 8.50 1.03
C ARG A 22 -4.49 9.77 1.45
N CYS A 23 -3.84 10.58 2.30
CA CYS A 23 -4.36 11.88 2.75
C CYS A 23 -4.77 12.85 1.62
N ASP A 24 -4.29 12.62 0.38
CA ASP A 24 -4.63 13.40 -0.80
C ASP A 24 -5.92 12.94 -1.51
N GLY A 25 -6.70 12.05 -0.89
CA GLY A 25 -7.97 11.55 -1.42
C GLY A 25 -7.83 10.47 -2.50
N ILE A 26 -6.65 9.86 -2.61
CA ILE A 26 -6.40 8.76 -3.55
C ILE A 26 -6.51 7.44 -2.78
N THR A 27 -7.40 6.57 -3.22
CA THR A 27 -7.51 5.20 -2.70
C THR A 27 -6.71 4.24 -3.58
N TYR A 28 -5.90 3.41 -2.96
CA TYR A 28 -5.18 2.30 -3.58
C TYR A 28 -5.83 0.98 -3.18
N SER A 29 -5.84 0.00 -4.08
CA SER A 29 -6.45 -1.31 -3.81
C SER A 29 -5.80 -2.08 -2.66
N ASN A 30 -4.51 -1.83 -2.39
CA ASN A 30 -3.78 -2.34 -1.23
C ASN A 30 -2.52 -1.52 -0.91
N ASP A 31 -1.90 -1.84 0.23
CA ASP A 31 -0.67 -1.21 0.71
C ASP A 31 0.50 -1.36 -0.28
N CYS A 32 0.53 -2.47 -1.03
CA CYS A 32 1.54 -2.72 -2.04
C CYS A 32 1.41 -1.74 -3.21
N TYR A 33 0.20 -1.52 -3.73
CA TYR A 33 -0.04 -0.52 -4.77
C TYR A 33 0.29 0.90 -4.28
N ALA A 34 0.06 1.21 -3.01
CA ALA A 34 0.47 2.49 -2.43
C ALA A 34 2.01 2.64 -2.35
N LEU A 35 2.72 1.57 -1.94
CA LEU A 35 4.19 1.49 -1.94
C LEU A 35 4.78 1.59 -3.35
N ALA A 36 4.17 0.91 -4.33
CA ALA A 36 4.57 0.94 -5.73
C ALA A 36 4.36 2.34 -6.34
N ALA A 37 3.35 3.08 -5.88
CA ALA A 37 3.15 4.49 -6.19
C ALA A 37 4.14 5.43 -5.48
N GLY A 38 5.08 4.90 -4.68
CA GLY A 38 6.11 5.66 -3.99
C GLY A 38 5.63 6.33 -2.70
N ILE A 39 4.49 5.89 -2.17
CA ILE A 39 3.92 6.40 -0.93
C ILE A 39 4.29 5.42 0.18
N SER A 40 4.44 5.88 1.42
CA SER A 40 4.72 5.03 2.59
C SER A 40 3.81 5.36 3.78
N SER A 41 2.81 6.21 3.57
CA SER A 41 1.85 6.66 4.57
C SER A 41 0.45 6.75 3.97
N TRP A 42 -0.48 6.01 4.55
CA TRP A 42 -1.88 5.91 4.18
C TRP A 42 -2.70 5.55 5.43
N LEU A 43 -4.00 5.77 5.35
CA LEU A 43 -5.00 5.29 6.28
C LEU A 43 -5.60 3.99 5.75
N GLU A 44 -5.93 3.07 6.65
CA GLU A 44 -6.66 1.86 6.29
C GLU A 44 -8.11 2.23 5.93
N GLY A 45 -8.62 1.63 4.86
CA GLY A 45 -9.94 1.93 4.31
C GLY A 45 -9.91 2.77 3.06
N GLU A 46 -11.04 2.81 2.37
CA GLU A 46 -11.25 3.68 1.20
C GLU A 46 -11.50 5.13 1.62
N SER A 47 -11.19 6.08 0.73
CA SER A 47 -11.58 7.47 0.89
C SER A 47 -13.11 7.56 0.90
N GLU A 48 -13.69 7.74 2.08
CA GLU A 48 -15.12 8.04 2.23
C GLU A 48 -15.37 9.42 1.59
N ASN A 49 -16.24 9.44 0.59
CA ASN A 49 -16.58 10.62 -0.21
C ASN A 49 -17.65 11.47 0.50
#